data_AF-A0A9P8B8Q7-F1
#
_entry.id   AF-A0A9P8B8Q7-F1
#
_cell.length_a   1.000
_cell.length_b   1.000
_cell.length_c   1.000
_cell.angle_alpha   90.00
_cell.angle_beta   90.00
_cell.angle_gamma   90.00
#
_symmetry.space_group_name_H-M   'P 1'
#
loop_
_entity.id
_entity.type
_entity.pdbx_description
1 polymer ?
#
loop_
_entity_poly.entity_id
_entity_poly.type
_entity_poly.pdbx_seq_one_letter_code
_entity_poly.pdbx_strand_id
1 'polypeptide(L)'
;MDGLTKEQAIELTGAKLIGRFKSGCPIDNPALGADPCENNNFTYQVPTPGQERCPYVAHTRKMAPRFTTVKEVQAVLAESLIVRAAIPYGEELDEMEKGAKQTLKDRGLAFVSYQSFLEAGFVRQQVTWANNPEFLPAEDEDQGRPTPGFDPIIGNSSKGEEGPREVTGINPKALSKVMSLPDFVVARGGEYFWVPSMTALGLISEGRLKEEPKGSIAANQRT
;
A
#
# COMPACT_ATOMS: atom_id res chain seq x y z
N MET A 1 -9.91 -23.50 -3.00
CA MET A 1 -9.74 -22.94 -4.36
C MET A 1 -9.75 -24.16 -5.25
N ASP A 2 -10.92 -24.53 -5.73
CA ASP A 2 -11.15 -25.90 -6.20
C ASP A 2 -10.87 -25.93 -7.71
N GLY A 3 -10.17 -26.97 -8.17
CA GLY A 3 -9.78 -27.11 -9.57
C GLY A 3 -8.52 -26.33 -10.00
N LEU A 4 -7.85 -25.61 -9.10
CA LEU A 4 -6.52 -25.05 -9.37
C LEU A 4 -5.43 -26.06 -8.99
N THR A 5 -4.36 -26.10 -9.78
CA THR A 5 -3.09 -26.71 -9.37
C THR A 5 -2.52 -25.98 -8.17
N LYS A 6 -1.59 -26.61 -7.45
CA LYS A 6 -0.93 -25.99 -6.30
C LYS A 6 -0.20 -24.71 -6.72
N GLU A 7 0.45 -24.73 -7.87
CA GLU A 7 1.21 -23.62 -8.43
C GLU A 7 0.30 -22.43 -8.74
N GLN A 8 -0.84 -22.69 -9.40
CA GLN A 8 -1.85 -21.66 -9.69
C GLN A 8 -2.46 -21.09 -8.40
N ALA A 9 -2.70 -21.93 -7.38
CA ALA A 9 -3.21 -21.46 -6.10
C ALA A 9 -2.21 -20.53 -5.39
N ILE A 10 -0.91 -20.87 -5.41
CA ILE A 10 0.16 -20.04 -4.84
C ILE A 10 0.25 -18.70 -5.59
N GLU A 11 0.23 -18.73 -6.92
CA GLU A 11 0.28 -17.53 -7.75
C GLU A 11 -0.93 -16.62 -7.48
N LEU A 12 -2.14 -17.18 -7.44
CA LEU A 12 -3.35 -16.43 -7.16
C LEU A 12 -3.35 -15.85 -5.74
N THR A 13 -2.86 -16.59 -4.74
CA THR A 13 -2.69 -16.07 -3.38
C THR A 13 -1.75 -14.88 -3.37
N GLY A 14 -0.57 -14.97 -3.99
CA GLY A 14 0.36 -13.84 -4.10
C GLY A 14 -0.27 -12.65 -4.83
N ALA A 15 -0.99 -12.90 -5.92
CA ALA A 15 -1.69 -11.86 -6.66
C ALA A 15 -2.78 -11.16 -5.81
N LYS A 16 -3.46 -11.91 -4.94
CA LYS A 16 -4.45 -11.38 -3.99
C LYS A 16 -3.84 -10.54 -2.86
N LEU A 17 -2.62 -10.86 -2.41
CA LEU A 17 -1.91 -10.02 -1.44
C LEU A 17 -1.52 -8.66 -2.06
N ILE A 18 -1.14 -8.66 -3.34
CA ILE A 18 -0.71 -7.44 -4.04
C ILE A 18 -1.89 -6.64 -4.61
N GLY A 19 -2.92 -7.32 -5.14
CA GLY A 19 -3.96 -6.74 -6.00
C GLY A 19 -3.68 -6.90 -7.50
N ARG A 20 -2.54 -7.51 -7.87
CA ARG A 20 -2.11 -7.74 -9.26
C ARG A 20 -1.31 -9.04 -9.37
N PHE A 21 -1.39 -9.70 -10.52
CA PHE A 21 -0.44 -10.75 -10.89
C PHE A 21 0.96 -10.16 -11.10
N LYS A 22 2.00 -11.01 -11.08
CA LYS A 22 3.38 -10.60 -11.35
C LYS A 22 3.57 -9.93 -12.71
N SER A 23 2.71 -10.24 -13.68
CA SER A 23 2.66 -9.58 -14.99
C SER A 23 2.20 -8.12 -14.97
N GLY A 24 1.65 -7.64 -13.84
CA GLY A 24 1.00 -6.33 -13.72
C GLY A 24 -0.51 -6.36 -13.94
N CYS A 25 -1.06 -7.48 -14.42
CA CYS A 25 -2.50 -7.66 -14.62
C CYS A 25 -3.29 -7.49 -13.30
N PRO A 26 -4.31 -6.62 -13.23
CA PRO A 26 -5.11 -6.46 -12.02
C PRO A 26 -6.03 -7.65 -11.78
N ILE A 27 -6.09 -8.14 -10.54
CA ILE A 27 -6.97 -9.27 -10.19
C ILE A 27 -8.46 -8.90 -10.28
N ASP A 28 -8.77 -7.61 -10.19
CA ASP A 28 -10.14 -7.09 -10.29
C ASP A 28 -10.73 -7.22 -11.70
N ASN A 29 -9.86 -7.18 -12.72
CA ASN A 29 -10.26 -7.37 -14.10
C ASN A 29 -9.13 -8.02 -14.92
N PRO A 30 -9.04 -9.36 -14.92
CA PRO A 30 -7.96 -10.08 -15.60
C PRO A 30 -7.88 -9.84 -17.11
N ALA A 31 -8.98 -9.43 -17.75
CA ALA A 31 -9.01 -9.13 -19.18
C ALA A 31 -8.10 -7.94 -19.56
N LEU A 32 -7.76 -7.07 -18.61
CA LEU A 32 -6.93 -5.89 -18.84
C LEU A 32 -5.42 -6.17 -18.79
N GLY A 33 -5.01 -7.41 -18.50
CA GLY A 33 -3.61 -7.73 -18.19
C GLY A 33 -2.64 -7.63 -19.37
N ALA A 34 -3.13 -7.84 -20.59
CA ALA A 34 -2.29 -7.93 -21.78
C ALA A 34 -1.96 -6.55 -22.39
N ASP A 35 -2.77 -5.53 -22.09
CA ASP A 35 -2.60 -4.19 -22.63
C ASP A 35 -2.13 -3.21 -21.53
N PRO A 36 -0.88 -2.72 -21.59
CA PRO A 36 -0.37 -1.73 -20.65
C PRO A 36 -1.21 -0.45 -20.53
N CYS A 37 -1.93 -0.06 -21.58
CA CYS A 37 -2.80 1.12 -21.56
C CYS A 37 -4.10 0.88 -20.79
N GLU A 38 -4.56 -0.37 -20.72
CA GLU A 38 -5.81 -0.76 -20.06
C GLU A 38 -5.60 -1.41 -18.69
N ASN A 39 -4.39 -1.86 -18.36
CA ASN A 39 -4.09 -2.59 -17.12
C ASN A 39 -4.36 -1.80 -15.82
N ASN A 40 -4.75 -0.53 -15.92
CA ASN A 40 -5.11 0.34 -14.81
C ASN A 40 -6.58 0.81 -14.85
N ASN A 41 -7.35 0.43 -15.86
CA ASN A 41 -8.73 0.85 -16.11
C ASN A 41 -9.76 0.05 -15.28
N PHE A 42 -9.69 0.18 -13.95
CA PHE A 42 -10.62 -0.43 -13.00
C PHE A 42 -10.75 0.45 -11.76
N THR A 43 -11.83 0.28 -10.98
CA THR A 43 -12.10 1.12 -9.81
C THR A 43 -12.38 0.32 -8.53
N TYR A 44 -12.38 -1.02 -8.59
CA TYR A 44 -12.95 -1.92 -7.57
C TYR A 44 -14.47 -1.81 -7.41
N GLN A 45 -15.14 -1.02 -8.26
CA GLN A 45 -16.59 -0.96 -8.28
C GLN A 45 -17.14 -2.25 -8.90
N VAL A 46 -17.94 -2.94 -8.12
CA VAL A 46 -18.63 -4.18 -8.50
C VAL A 46 -20.12 -4.02 -8.23
N PRO A 47 -21.01 -4.72 -8.98
CA PRO A 47 -22.46 -4.62 -8.77
C PRO A 47 -22.92 -4.99 -7.35
N THR A 48 -22.16 -5.84 -6.68
CA THR A 48 -22.38 -6.21 -5.28
C THR A 48 -21.15 -5.80 -4.47
N PRO A 49 -21.28 -4.91 -3.47
CA PRO A 49 -20.16 -4.54 -2.61
C PRO A 49 -19.47 -5.77 -2.02
N GLY A 50 -18.14 -5.81 -2.10
CA GLY A 50 -17.42 -6.99 -1.68
C GLY A 50 -15.93 -7.00 -2.02
N GLN A 51 -15.34 -8.16 -1.75
CA GLN A 51 -13.91 -8.44 -1.88
C GLN A 51 -13.63 -9.76 -2.61
N GLU A 52 -14.62 -10.26 -3.35
CA GLU A 52 -14.54 -11.53 -4.07
C GLU A 52 -13.47 -11.48 -5.16
N ARG A 53 -13.40 -10.34 -5.88
CA ARG A 53 -12.41 -10.08 -6.92
C ARG A 53 -11.06 -9.66 -6.34
N CYS A 54 -11.06 -8.63 -5.50
CA CYS A 54 -9.86 -8.07 -4.88
C CYS A 54 -10.04 -7.91 -3.36
N PRO A 55 -9.22 -8.55 -2.52
CA PRO A 55 -9.29 -8.38 -1.06
C PRO A 55 -9.18 -6.90 -0.64
N TYR A 56 -9.86 -6.49 0.42
CA TYR A 56 -9.71 -5.13 0.96
C TYR A 56 -8.29 -4.83 1.44
N VAL A 57 -7.60 -5.87 1.93
CA VAL A 57 -6.20 -5.82 2.36
C VAL A 57 -5.19 -5.78 1.22
N ALA A 58 -5.60 -6.00 -0.03
CA ALA A 58 -4.65 -6.07 -1.14
C ALA A 58 -3.83 -4.77 -1.22
N HIS A 59 -2.51 -4.88 -1.37
CA HIS A 59 -1.60 -3.74 -1.27
C HIS A 59 -2.02 -2.54 -2.14
N THR A 60 -2.32 -2.77 -3.42
CA THR A 60 -2.77 -1.70 -4.31
C THR A 60 -4.14 -1.12 -3.96
N ARG A 61 -4.99 -1.86 -3.23
CA ARG A 61 -6.31 -1.40 -2.77
C ARG A 61 -6.19 -0.60 -1.47
N LYS A 62 -5.31 -0.99 -0.54
CA LYS A 62 -4.96 -0.17 0.64
C LYS A 62 -4.32 1.15 0.22
N MET A 63 -3.35 1.14 -0.72
CA MET A 63 -2.58 2.33 -1.10
C MET A 63 -3.32 3.29 -2.04
N ALA A 64 -4.26 2.77 -2.82
CA ALA A 64 -5.13 3.57 -3.68
C ALA A 64 -6.52 2.93 -3.71
N PRO A 65 -7.40 3.26 -2.74
CA PRO A 65 -8.73 2.64 -2.61
C PRO A 65 -9.66 2.84 -3.81
N ARG A 66 -9.40 3.83 -4.68
CA ARG A 66 -10.22 4.19 -5.84
C ARG A 66 -11.68 4.46 -5.45
N PHE A 67 -12.60 3.59 -5.84
CA PHE A 67 -13.99 3.70 -5.44
C PHE A 67 -14.21 3.00 -4.10
N THR A 68 -14.81 3.73 -3.16
CA THR A 68 -15.30 3.20 -1.88
C THR A 68 -16.56 3.97 -1.47
N THR A 69 -17.51 3.33 -0.80
CA THR A 69 -18.66 4.07 -0.23
C THR A 69 -18.31 4.79 1.08
N VAL A 70 -17.12 4.53 1.65
CA VAL A 70 -16.63 5.19 2.86
C VAL A 70 -16.25 6.63 2.53
N LYS A 71 -17.18 7.56 2.83
CA LYS A 71 -17.11 8.97 2.40
C LYS A 71 -15.84 9.67 2.87
N GLU A 72 -15.37 9.36 4.08
CA GLU A 72 -14.19 9.95 4.68
C GLU A 72 -12.94 9.57 3.90
N VAL A 73 -12.84 8.32 3.45
CA VAL A 73 -11.75 7.83 2.61
C VAL A 73 -11.82 8.44 1.21
N GLN A 74 -13.03 8.51 0.64
CA GLN A 74 -13.24 9.11 -0.68
C GLN A 74 -12.90 10.60 -0.70
N ALA A 75 -13.21 11.33 0.38
CA ALA A 75 -12.97 12.77 0.51
C ALA A 75 -11.48 13.13 0.50
N VAL A 76 -10.63 12.25 1.04
CA VAL A 76 -9.17 12.48 1.14
C VAL A 76 -8.38 11.77 0.04
N LEU A 77 -9.02 11.03 -0.87
CA LEU A 77 -8.31 10.17 -1.83
C LEU A 77 -7.31 10.95 -2.70
N ALA A 78 -7.74 12.07 -3.30
CA ALA A 78 -6.93 12.81 -4.25
C ALA A 78 -5.63 13.37 -3.63
N GLU A 79 -5.73 13.91 -2.41
CA GLU A 79 -4.57 14.43 -1.65
C GLU A 79 -3.68 13.31 -1.09
N SER A 80 -4.17 12.07 -1.06
CA SER A 80 -3.41 10.91 -0.57
C SER A 80 -2.57 10.24 -1.64
N LEU A 81 -2.72 10.60 -2.91
CA LEU A 81 -1.95 10.01 -3.99
C LEU A 81 -0.52 10.53 -3.99
N ILE A 82 0.43 9.63 -4.27
CA ILE A 82 1.86 9.91 -4.31
C ILE A 82 2.44 9.49 -5.67
N VAL A 83 3.45 10.22 -6.14
CA VAL A 83 4.28 9.78 -7.27
C VAL A 83 5.39 8.91 -6.71
N ARG A 84 5.58 7.70 -7.24
CA ARG A 84 6.64 6.76 -6.79
C ARG A 84 7.77 6.71 -7.81
N ALA A 85 9.00 6.82 -7.34
CA ALA A 85 10.22 6.72 -8.14
C ALA A 85 11.22 5.72 -7.51
N ALA A 86 10.68 4.62 -6.98
CA ALA A 86 11.45 3.60 -6.28
C ALA A 86 12.24 2.71 -7.25
N ILE A 87 13.38 2.19 -6.80
CA ILE A 87 14.23 1.27 -7.57
C ILE A 87 14.64 0.05 -6.73
N PRO A 88 14.61 -1.18 -7.27
CA PRO A 88 15.15 -2.35 -6.57
C PRO A 88 16.66 -2.25 -6.33
N TYR A 89 17.16 -2.90 -5.28
CA TYR A 89 18.59 -3.05 -5.01
C TYR A 89 18.93 -4.46 -4.54
N GLY A 90 20.22 -4.79 -4.60
CA GLY A 90 20.74 -6.09 -4.19
C GLY A 90 20.78 -7.11 -5.32
N GLU A 91 21.33 -8.28 -5.00
CA GLU A 91 21.45 -9.38 -5.95
C GLU A 91 20.13 -10.15 -6.09
N GLU A 92 19.96 -10.82 -7.22
CA GLU A 92 18.88 -11.78 -7.43
C GLU A 92 18.92 -12.92 -6.39
N LEU A 93 17.80 -13.61 -6.23
CA LEU A 93 17.70 -14.77 -5.34
C LEU A 93 18.46 -15.97 -5.95
N ASP A 94 19.49 -16.45 -5.25
CA ASP A 94 20.29 -17.58 -5.72
C ASP A 94 19.73 -18.96 -5.30
N GLU A 95 20.28 -20.03 -5.86
CA GLU A 95 19.82 -21.40 -5.59
C GLU A 95 20.07 -21.85 -4.15
N MET A 96 21.07 -21.28 -3.47
CA MET A 96 21.35 -21.59 -2.06
C MET A 96 20.24 -21.01 -1.18
N GLU A 97 19.89 -19.74 -1.37
CA GLU A 97 18.79 -19.09 -0.67
C GLU A 97 17.44 -19.74 -0.97
N LYS A 98 17.18 -20.14 -2.24
CA LYS A 98 15.98 -20.89 -2.62
C LYS A 98 15.88 -22.23 -1.91
N GLY A 99 16.98 -22.99 -1.88
CA GLY A 99 17.05 -24.29 -1.21
C GLY A 99 16.85 -24.18 0.30
N ALA A 100 17.46 -23.17 0.91
CA ALA A 100 17.34 -22.90 2.34
C ALA A 100 16.00 -22.25 2.73
N LYS A 101 15.29 -21.63 1.78
CA LYS A 101 14.10 -20.79 2.01
C LYS A 101 14.36 -19.68 3.02
N GLN A 102 15.56 -19.10 2.94
CA GLN A 102 16.03 -18.08 3.86
C GLN A 102 16.79 -16.99 3.08
N THR A 103 16.57 -15.75 3.45
CA THR A 103 17.34 -14.61 2.95
C THR A 103 18.72 -14.61 3.60
N LEU A 104 19.77 -14.69 2.78
CA LEU A 104 21.18 -14.65 3.19
C LEU A 104 21.87 -13.37 2.72
N LYS A 105 21.36 -12.75 1.64
CA LYS A 105 21.90 -11.53 1.04
C LYS A 105 20.90 -10.38 1.14
N ASP A 106 21.41 -9.17 1.35
CA ASP A 106 20.59 -7.97 1.43
C ASP A 106 20.05 -7.59 0.04
N ARG A 107 18.74 -7.31 -0.01
CA ARG A 107 18.01 -6.92 -1.20
C ARG A 107 16.69 -6.28 -0.82
N GLY A 108 16.17 -5.45 -1.71
CA GLY A 108 14.86 -4.87 -1.49
C GLY A 108 14.55 -3.74 -2.45
N LEU A 109 13.88 -2.72 -1.92
CA LEU A 109 13.42 -1.57 -2.67
C LEU A 109 13.92 -0.29 -1.99
N ALA A 110 14.69 0.52 -2.73
CA ALA A 110 14.94 1.90 -2.35
C ALA A 110 13.68 2.70 -2.68
N PHE A 111 12.78 2.80 -1.71
CA PHE A 111 11.50 3.48 -1.89
C PHE A 111 11.68 5.00 -1.88
N VAL A 112 11.18 5.66 -2.92
CA VAL A 112 11.11 7.12 -3.02
C VAL A 112 9.72 7.50 -3.48
N SER A 113 9.10 8.46 -2.78
CA SER A 113 7.84 9.06 -3.21
C SER A 113 7.84 10.58 -3.09
N TYR A 114 7.06 11.20 -3.96
CA TYR A 114 6.83 12.64 -3.98
C TYR A 114 5.36 12.95 -3.71
N GLN A 115 5.15 13.92 -2.85
CA GLN A 115 3.86 14.50 -2.49
C GLN A 115 4.08 15.95 -2.04
N SER A 116 3.05 16.79 -2.16
CA SER A 116 3.12 18.17 -1.69
C SER A 116 3.00 18.29 -0.16
N PHE A 117 2.33 17.33 0.49
CA PHE A 117 2.13 17.31 1.93
C PHE A 117 2.33 15.88 2.45
N LEU A 118 3.34 15.71 3.32
CA LEU A 118 3.84 14.40 3.75
C LEU A 118 2.77 13.61 4.52
N GLU A 119 2.06 14.32 5.40
CA GLU A 119 0.99 13.81 6.25
C GLU A 119 -0.21 13.32 5.45
N ALA A 120 -0.53 13.98 4.33
CA ALA A 120 -1.62 13.55 3.46
C ALA A 120 -1.24 12.40 2.53
N GLY A 121 0.01 12.35 2.05
CA GLY A 121 0.50 11.31 1.15
C GLY A 121 1.05 10.07 1.87
N PHE A 122 2.38 9.95 1.91
CA PHE A 122 3.09 8.77 2.43
C PHE A 122 2.65 8.37 3.85
N VAL A 123 2.57 9.33 4.78
CA VAL A 123 2.26 9.03 6.19
C VAL A 123 0.83 8.51 6.33
N ARG A 124 -0.14 9.08 5.61
CA ARG A 124 -1.52 8.56 5.61
C ARG A 124 -1.59 7.15 5.03
N GLN A 125 -0.97 6.93 3.87
CA GLN A 125 -0.94 5.61 3.25
C GLN A 125 -0.37 4.57 4.22
N GLN A 126 0.75 4.86 4.89
CA GLN A 126 1.38 3.92 5.81
C GLN A 126 0.60 3.78 7.14
N VAL A 127 0.36 4.88 7.84
CA VAL A 127 -0.14 4.86 9.23
C VAL A 127 -1.66 4.69 9.26
N THR A 128 -2.39 5.45 8.47
CA THR A 128 -3.86 5.46 8.51
C THR A 128 -4.46 4.30 7.72
N TRP A 129 -3.77 3.81 6.67
CA TRP A 129 -4.32 2.79 5.76
C TRP A 129 -3.63 1.42 5.90
N ALA A 130 -2.32 1.32 5.67
CA ALA A 130 -1.59 0.04 5.71
C ALA A 130 -1.53 -0.58 7.12
N ASN A 131 -1.24 0.25 8.12
CA ASN A 131 -1.11 -0.17 9.52
C ASN A 131 -2.46 -0.28 10.24
N ASN A 132 -3.54 0.20 9.64
CA ASN A 132 -4.86 0.15 10.25
C ASN A 132 -5.60 -1.13 9.80
N PRO A 133 -5.83 -2.11 10.70
CA PRO A 133 -6.53 -3.33 10.33
C PRO A 133 -8.00 -3.08 9.97
N GLU A 134 -8.60 -2.00 10.45
CA GLU A 134 -10.01 -1.63 10.22
C GLU A 134 -10.22 -0.81 8.95
N PHE A 135 -9.14 -0.33 8.31
CA PHE A 135 -9.27 0.52 7.12
C PHE A 135 -9.91 -0.20 5.93
N LEU A 136 -10.83 0.50 5.26
CA LEU A 136 -11.85 -0.02 4.34
C LEU A 136 -12.79 -1.00 5.07
N PRO A 137 -13.57 -0.50 6.05
CA PRO A 137 -14.57 -1.34 6.71
C PRO A 137 -15.47 -1.94 5.63
N ALA A 138 -15.70 -3.25 5.74
CA ALA A 138 -16.63 -3.91 4.84
C ALA A 138 -18.00 -3.25 5.01
N GLU A 139 -18.61 -2.80 3.91
CA GLU A 139 -19.86 -2.01 3.90
C GLU A 139 -21.07 -2.72 4.55
N ASP A 140 -20.90 -3.98 4.98
CA ASP A 140 -21.84 -4.75 5.80
C ASP A 140 -21.28 -4.99 7.21
N GLU A 141 -21.16 -3.92 8.01
CA GLU A 141 -20.84 -4.03 9.45
C GLU A 141 -21.91 -4.83 10.21
N ASP A 142 -23.15 -4.90 9.69
CA ASP A 142 -24.30 -5.59 10.28
C ASP A 142 -24.25 -7.13 10.21
N GLN A 143 -23.25 -7.73 9.55
CA GLN A 143 -23.19 -9.20 9.36
C GLN A 143 -21.98 -9.89 10.00
N GLY A 144 -21.33 -9.28 11.00
CA GLY A 144 -20.27 -9.95 11.76
C GLY A 144 -19.08 -10.42 10.91
N ARG A 145 -18.80 -9.73 9.79
CA ARG A 145 -17.61 -10.01 8.99
C ARG A 145 -16.37 -9.57 9.77
N PRO A 146 -15.26 -10.31 9.71
CA PRO A 146 -14.06 -9.94 10.42
C PRO A 146 -13.39 -8.72 9.79
N THR A 147 -12.72 -7.96 10.64
CA THR A 147 -11.78 -6.89 10.31
C THR A 147 -10.90 -7.29 9.11
N PRO A 148 -10.76 -6.44 8.08
CA PRO A 148 -9.95 -6.76 6.90
C PRO A 148 -8.54 -7.20 7.28
N GLY A 149 -7.89 -6.44 8.15
CA GLY A 149 -6.52 -6.66 8.58
C GLY A 149 -5.52 -5.68 7.96
N PHE A 150 -4.25 -5.93 8.22
CA PHE A 150 -3.15 -5.08 7.79
C PHE A 150 -2.90 -5.18 6.28
N ASP A 151 -2.16 -4.23 5.72
CA ASP A 151 -1.53 -4.44 4.41
C ASP A 151 -0.53 -5.62 4.52
N PRO A 152 -0.63 -6.65 3.65
CA PRO A 152 0.17 -7.87 3.75
C PRO A 152 1.62 -7.70 3.31
N ILE A 153 2.02 -6.55 2.77
CA ILE A 153 3.38 -6.29 2.27
C ILE A 153 4.11 -5.30 3.16
N ILE A 154 3.48 -4.15 3.44
CA ILE A 154 4.12 -3.02 4.14
C ILE A 154 3.43 -2.62 5.44
N GLY A 155 2.27 -3.20 5.76
CA GLY A 155 1.63 -2.95 7.04
C GLY A 155 2.58 -3.33 8.17
N ASN A 156 2.55 -2.57 9.26
CA ASN A 156 3.34 -2.82 10.47
C ASN A 156 2.38 -2.91 11.65
N SER A 157 2.31 -4.07 12.29
CA SER A 157 1.39 -4.34 13.41
C SER A 157 1.95 -3.94 14.77
N SER A 158 3.24 -3.62 14.87
CA SER A 158 3.99 -3.71 16.13
C SER A 158 4.76 -2.44 16.50
N LYS A 159 4.28 -1.24 16.14
CA LYS A 159 4.91 0.07 16.48
C LYS A 159 6.44 0.12 16.23
N GLY A 160 6.92 -0.61 15.22
CA GLY A 160 8.36 -0.67 14.88
C GLY A 160 9.09 -1.96 15.31
N GLU A 161 8.40 -2.92 15.93
CA GLU A 161 8.89 -4.29 16.12
C GLU A 161 8.42 -5.21 14.98
N GLU A 162 9.05 -6.38 14.84
CA GLU A 162 8.60 -7.42 13.91
C GLU A 162 7.47 -8.22 14.54
N GLY A 163 6.41 -8.50 13.79
CA GLY A 163 5.26 -9.22 14.32
C GLY A 163 4.32 -9.77 13.26
N PRO A 164 3.59 -10.85 13.55
CA PRO A 164 2.65 -11.41 12.59
C PRO A 164 1.57 -10.39 12.22
N ARG A 165 1.22 -10.39 10.94
CA ARG A 165 0.15 -9.56 10.38
C ARG A 165 -1.02 -10.46 10.02
N GLU A 166 -2.16 -10.16 10.60
CA GLU A 166 -3.38 -10.89 10.30
C GLU A 166 -4.14 -10.20 9.18
N VAL A 167 -4.57 -11.01 8.21
CA VAL A 167 -5.39 -10.58 7.08
C VAL A 167 -6.54 -11.56 6.85
N THR A 168 -7.67 -11.04 6.37
CA THR A 168 -8.85 -11.82 5.96
C THR A 168 -9.18 -11.55 4.48
N GLY A 169 -10.20 -12.23 3.94
CA GLY A 169 -10.67 -11.99 2.56
C GLY A 169 -9.81 -12.58 1.43
N ILE A 170 -8.65 -13.17 1.74
CA ILE A 170 -7.78 -13.79 0.73
C ILE A 170 -8.47 -14.98 0.05
N ASN A 171 -9.17 -15.83 0.81
CA ASN A 171 -9.96 -16.92 0.23
C ASN A 171 -11.39 -16.43 -0.08
N PRO A 172 -11.80 -16.31 -1.35
CA PRO A 172 -13.12 -15.79 -1.70
C PRO A 172 -14.27 -16.70 -1.22
N LYS A 173 -14.01 -17.99 -0.96
CA LYS A 173 -15.00 -18.93 -0.42
C LYS A 173 -15.05 -18.96 1.11
N ALA A 174 -14.07 -18.36 1.78
CA ALA A 174 -13.95 -18.33 3.23
C ALA A 174 -13.39 -16.96 3.64
N LEU A 175 -14.20 -15.93 3.40
CA LEU A 175 -13.80 -14.53 3.62
C LEU A 175 -13.35 -14.28 5.06
N SER A 176 -13.92 -15.01 6.03
CA SER A 176 -13.57 -14.86 7.44
C SER A 176 -12.33 -15.63 7.88
N LYS A 177 -11.70 -16.40 7.00
CA LYS A 177 -10.50 -17.17 7.35
C LYS A 177 -9.32 -16.22 7.53
N VAL A 178 -8.80 -16.16 8.75
CA VAL A 178 -7.58 -15.42 9.08
C VAL A 178 -6.36 -16.12 8.48
N MET A 179 -5.49 -15.33 7.87
CA MET A 179 -4.15 -15.72 7.44
C MET A 179 -3.14 -14.86 8.19
N SER A 180 -2.22 -15.51 8.90
CA SER A 180 -1.11 -14.85 9.58
C SER A 180 0.10 -14.83 8.63
N LEU A 181 0.66 -13.64 8.41
CA LEU A 181 1.80 -13.40 7.52
C LEU A 181 2.99 -12.87 8.33
N PRO A 182 4.22 -13.30 8.03
CA PRO A 182 5.40 -12.64 8.57
C PRO A 182 5.61 -11.27 7.93
N ASP A 183 6.57 -10.51 8.45
CA ASP A 183 7.06 -9.31 7.80
C ASP A 183 7.97 -9.70 6.62
N PHE A 184 7.52 -9.37 5.42
CA PHE A 184 8.30 -9.61 4.19
C PHE A 184 9.23 -8.43 3.86
N VAL A 185 8.92 -7.25 4.40
CA VAL A 185 9.65 -6.00 4.17
C VAL A 185 10.07 -5.44 5.52
N VAL A 186 11.38 -5.27 5.70
CA VAL A 186 11.96 -4.70 6.92
C VAL A 186 12.55 -3.34 6.60
N ALA A 187 12.01 -2.28 7.20
CA ALA A 187 12.54 -0.94 7.05
C ALA A 187 13.90 -0.81 7.76
N ARG A 188 14.96 -0.50 7.02
CA ARG A 188 16.33 -0.35 7.55
C ARG A 188 16.77 1.09 7.78
N GLY A 189 15.94 2.05 7.37
CA GLY A 189 16.21 3.49 7.48
C GLY A 189 15.38 4.28 6.48
N GLY A 190 15.36 5.60 6.65
CA GLY A 190 14.64 6.53 5.78
C GLY A 190 14.77 7.95 6.30
N GLU A 191 14.48 8.93 5.44
CA GLU A 191 14.49 10.35 5.78
C GLU A 191 13.49 11.10 4.90
N TYR A 192 13.01 12.24 5.39
CA TYR A 192 12.16 13.15 4.65
C TYR A 192 12.98 14.30 4.07
N PHE A 193 12.87 14.46 2.75
CA PHE A 193 13.56 15.51 2.02
C PHE A 193 12.56 16.47 1.37
N TRP A 194 13.01 17.72 1.19
CA TRP A 194 12.32 18.70 0.36
C TRP A 194 13.14 18.96 -0.90
N VAL A 195 12.48 18.87 -2.06
CA VAL A 195 13.10 19.15 -3.36
C VAL A 195 12.70 20.56 -3.79
N PRO A 196 13.58 21.57 -3.66
CA PRO A 196 13.29 22.94 -4.09
C PRO A 196 13.05 23.03 -5.61
N SER A 197 12.36 24.09 -6.03
CA SER A 197 12.43 24.52 -7.42
C SER A 197 13.84 25.03 -7.75
N MET A 198 14.21 25.02 -9.04
CA MET A 198 15.51 25.55 -9.48
C MET A 198 15.72 27.00 -9.06
N THR A 199 14.66 27.82 -9.06
CA THR A 199 14.70 29.20 -8.57
C THR A 199 15.03 29.25 -7.08
N ALA A 200 14.35 28.45 -6.25
CA ALA A 200 14.60 28.42 -4.82
C ALA A 200 16.01 27.93 -4.50
N LEU A 201 16.49 26.91 -5.22
CA LEU A 201 17.87 26.42 -5.07
C LEU A 201 18.89 27.51 -5.43
N GLY A 202 18.67 28.26 -6.51
CA GLY A 202 19.50 29.41 -6.88
C GLY A 202 19.54 30.46 -5.77
N LEU A 203 18.38 30.85 -5.25
CA LEU A 203 18.30 31.81 -4.14
C LEU A 203 18.99 31.31 -2.87
N ILE A 204 18.86 30.03 -2.53
CA ILE A 204 19.56 29.42 -1.38
C ILE A 204 21.07 29.46 -1.61
N SER A 205 21.54 29.08 -2.80
CA SER A 205 22.97 29.05 -3.12
C SER A 205 23.63 30.44 -3.07
N GLU A 206 22.86 31.49 -3.36
CA GLU A 206 23.30 32.88 -3.30
C GLU A 206 23.10 33.51 -1.91
N GLY A 207 22.52 32.79 -0.93
CA GLY A 207 22.18 33.33 0.39
C GLY A 207 21.07 34.39 0.37
N ARG A 208 20.21 34.36 -0.65
CA ARG A 208 19.17 35.37 -0.95
C ARG A 208 17.75 34.91 -0.64
N LEU A 209 17.58 33.71 -0.10
CA LEU A 209 16.28 33.27 0.41
C LEU A 209 15.97 34.09 1.66
N LYS A 210 15.21 35.19 1.49
CA LYS A 210 14.76 36.02 2.60
C LYS A 210 13.62 35.30 3.30
N GLU A 211 13.70 35.15 4.61
CA GLU A 211 12.51 34.86 5.40
C GLU A 211 11.52 36.03 5.20
N GLU A 212 10.33 35.76 4.69
CA GLU A 212 9.25 36.70 4.95
C GLU A 212 8.96 36.65 6.46
N PRO A 213 8.87 37.80 7.15
CA PRO A 213 8.47 37.81 8.55
C PRO A 213 7.11 37.13 8.65
N LYS A 214 7.04 35.99 9.34
CA LYS A 214 5.79 35.29 9.61
C LYS A 214 4.83 36.29 10.27
N GLY A 215 3.84 36.76 9.52
CA GLY A 215 2.66 37.37 10.13
C GLY A 215 2.15 36.40 11.19
N SER A 216 1.95 36.91 12.41
CA SER A 216 1.59 36.11 13.59
C SER A 216 0.44 35.16 13.28
N ILE A 217 0.73 33.86 13.14
CA ILE A 217 -0.30 32.83 13.22
C ILE A 217 -0.63 32.71 14.70
N ALA A 218 -1.73 33.34 15.11
CA ALA A 218 -2.25 33.20 16.46
C ALA A 218 -2.43 31.71 16.76
N ALA A 219 -1.77 31.23 17.81
CA ALA A 219 -1.99 29.92 18.37
C ALA A 219 -3.45 29.85 18.84
N ASN A 220 -4.32 29.26 18.03
CA ASN A 220 -5.66 28.92 18.47
C ASN A 220 -5.55 27.64 19.29
N GLN A 221 -5.25 27.79 20.58
CA GLN A 221 -5.52 26.76 21.58
C GLN A 221 -7.02 26.50 21.56
N ARG A 222 -7.43 25.29 21.18
CA ARG A 222 -8.75 24.78 21.53
C ARG A 222 -8.54 23.69 22.57
N THR A 223 -9.00 24.03 23.78
CA THR A 223 -9.45 23.13 24.86
C THR A 223 -10.47 22.11 24.34
#